data_AF-A0A7J9EMS4-F1
#
_entry.id   AF-A0A7J9EMS4-F1
#
_cell.length_a   1.000
_cell.length_b   1.000
_cell.length_c   1.000
_cell.angle_alpha   90.00
_cell.angle_beta   90.00
_cell.angle_gamma   90.00
#
_symmetry.space_group_name_H-M   'P 1'
#
loop_
_entity.id
_entity.type
_entity.pdbx_description
1 polymer ?
#
loop_
_entity_poly.entity_id
_entity_poly.type
_entity_poly.pdbx_seq_one_letter_code
_entity_poly.pdbx_strand_id
1 'polypeptide(L)'
;MKQEKLYASQGGPIILSQKTNLLCFYFFKYQIENEYGNIDSAYGAAAKPYIKWAAGMAISLDTGVPWVMCQQSDAPDPIINTCNGFYCDQFTPNSNKKPKMWTENWSGWFLSFGGTVPYRPVEDLAFAVARFFQRGGTFQNYYMYHGGTNFDRTTGGPFIATSYDYDAPIDEYGQVRQPKWGHLRDVHKAIKLCEEALIATDPKISSLGPNLEAAVYKTGSGGCSAFLANIDTKSDATVNFNGNSYHLPAWSVSILPDCKNVVLNTAKVNSMSVIPSFMHESLNKNADSTDSIGSGWSWINEPVGISKASAFNKLGLLEQINTTADKSDYLWYSLSMNIKGDEPFLQDGSQTVLHVESLGHGLHAFINGKLA
;
A
#
# COMPACT_ATOMS: atom_id res chain seq x y z
N MET A 1 14.95 -10.24 -16.73
CA MET A 1 14.22 -9.09 -17.35
C MET A 1 14.57 -8.90 -18.81
N LYS A 2 15.70 -8.23 -19.17
CA LYS A 2 16.11 -8.03 -20.58
C LYS A 2 16.32 -9.34 -21.35
N GLN A 3 16.95 -10.34 -20.74
CA GLN A 3 17.15 -11.69 -21.32
C GLN A 3 15.81 -12.35 -21.65
N GLU A 4 14.90 -12.37 -20.67
CA GLU A 4 13.51 -12.86 -20.77
C GLU A 4 12.58 -12.01 -21.66
N LYS A 5 13.09 -10.97 -22.33
CA LYS A 5 12.34 -10.06 -23.22
C LYS A 5 11.11 -9.39 -22.58
N LEU A 6 11.11 -9.18 -21.27
CA LEU A 6 9.91 -8.75 -20.53
C LEU A 6 9.55 -7.25 -20.68
N TYR A 7 10.39 -6.43 -21.29
CA TYR A 7 10.08 -5.01 -21.56
C TYR A 7 9.24 -4.84 -22.83
N ALA A 8 8.36 -3.83 -22.86
CA ALA A 8 7.52 -3.52 -24.01
C ALA A 8 8.34 -3.17 -25.28
N SER A 9 9.53 -2.58 -25.09
CA SER A 9 10.57 -2.40 -26.12
C SER A 9 11.05 -3.70 -26.78
N GLN A 10 10.77 -4.85 -26.17
CA GLN A 10 11.12 -6.20 -26.63
C GLN A 10 9.87 -7.07 -26.92
N GLY A 11 8.66 -6.50 -26.83
CA GLY A 11 7.37 -7.20 -26.97
C GLY A 11 6.80 -7.78 -25.66
N GLY A 12 7.42 -7.52 -24.50
CA GLY A 12 6.94 -7.98 -23.20
C GLY A 12 5.98 -7.01 -22.48
N PRO A 13 5.48 -7.38 -21.29
CA PRO A 13 4.42 -6.62 -20.59
C PRO A 13 4.89 -5.38 -19.80
N ILE A 14 6.19 -5.20 -19.55
CA ILE A 14 6.68 -4.09 -18.71
C ILE A 14 6.74 -2.80 -19.53
N ILE A 15 5.76 -1.92 -19.32
CA ILE A 15 5.65 -0.60 -19.96
C ILE A 15 6.36 0.54 -19.20
N LEU A 16 6.72 0.32 -17.93
CA LEU A 16 7.30 1.33 -17.04
C LEU A 16 8.38 0.70 -16.16
N SER A 17 9.43 1.47 -15.87
CA SER A 17 10.46 1.12 -14.90
C SER A 17 10.63 2.23 -13.86
N GLN A 18 11.14 1.84 -12.70
CA GLN A 18 11.65 2.55 -11.52
C GLN A 18 12.47 1.34 -10.82
N LYS A 19 13.47 1.42 -9.91
CA LYS A 19 14.19 0.25 -9.29
C LYS A 19 14.54 0.42 -7.80
N THR A 20 13.97 -0.38 -6.90
CA THR A 20 14.09 -0.17 -5.43
C THR A 20 15.37 -0.79 -4.87
N ASN A 21 15.84 -0.30 -3.71
CA ASN A 21 16.83 -1.01 -2.89
C ASN A 21 16.20 -2.01 -1.89
N LEU A 22 14.87 -2.07 -1.82
CA LEU A 22 14.08 -3.09 -1.10
C LEU A 22 13.23 -3.91 -2.08
N LEU A 23 13.17 -5.24 -1.90
CA LEU A 23 12.33 -6.10 -2.75
C LEU A 23 10.85 -5.90 -2.42
N CYS A 24 10.06 -5.54 -3.43
CA CYS A 24 8.62 -5.76 -3.44
C CYS A 24 8.19 -6.07 -4.88
N PHE A 25 7.55 -7.22 -5.08
CA PHE A 25 6.94 -7.64 -6.33
C PHE A 25 5.43 -7.78 -6.09
N TYR A 26 4.60 -7.12 -6.89
CA TYR A 26 3.68 -7.79 -7.84
C TYR A 26 2.93 -6.77 -8.70
N PHE A 27 2.55 -7.21 -9.92
CA PHE A 27 2.10 -6.40 -11.07
C PHE A 27 3.13 -5.37 -11.58
N PHE A 28 3.20 -5.24 -12.91
CA PHE A 28 4.40 -4.79 -13.64
C PHE A 28 4.80 -3.32 -13.45
N LYS A 29 5.41 -3.05 -12.29
CA LYS A 29 6.32 -1.95 -12.01
C LYS A 29 7.55 -2.49 -11.29
N TYR A 30 8.58 -1.67 -11.28
CA TYR A 30 9.74 -1.70 -10.39
C TYR A 30 9.86 -0.24 -9.86
N GLN A 31 10.38 0.13 -8.66
CA GLN A 31 10.30 1.54 -8.12
C GLN A 31 11.67 2.22 -7.69
N ILE A 32 12.23 3.25 -8.37
CA ILE A 32 13.54 3.93 -8.12
C ILE A 32 13.40 4.67 -6.82
N GLU A 33 14.13 4.17 -5.82
CA GLU A 33 13.79 4.40 -4.43
C GLU A 33 12.29 4.17 -4.15
N ASN A 34 11.88 4.32 -2.90
CA ASN A 34 10.48 4.54 -2.62
C ASN A 34 10.38 5.81 -1.79
N GLU A 35 9.76 6.83 -2.36
CA GLU A 35 9.50 8.11 -1.70
C GLU A 35 10.73 8.81 -1.08
N TYR A 36 11.92 8.71 -1.70
CA TYR A 36 13.14 9.30 -1.12
C TYR A 36 13.02 10.82 -0.87
N GLY A 37 12.25 11.55 -1.68
CA GLY A 37 11.91 12.96 -1.47
C GLY A 37 11.14 13.27 -0.17
N ASN A 38 10.59 12.25 0.52
CA ASN A 38 10.02 12.41 1.86
C ASN A 38 11.10 12.38 2.97
N ILE A 39 12.31 11.86 2.70
CA ILE A 39 13.40 11.69 3.66
C ILE A 39 14.71 12.41 3.27
N ASP A 40 14.79 12.98 2.06
CA ASP A 40 16.01 13.55 1.49
C ASP A 40 16.64 14.66 2.36
N SER A 41 15.79 15.45 3.02
CA SER A 41 16.16 16.50 3.98
C SER A 41 17.03 16.00 5.14
N ALA A 42 16.85 14.75 5.59
CA ALA A 42 17.67 14.15 6.65
C ALA A 42 19.12 13.86 6.19
N TYR A 43 19.35 13.74 4.88
CA TYR A 43 20.67 13.57 4.27
C TYR A 43 21.26 14.89 3.72
N GLY A 44 20.48 15.98 3.76
CA GLY A 44 20.90 17.34 3.42
C GLY A 44 21.60 17.44 2.07
N ALA A 45 22.86 17.90 2.07
CA ALA A 45 23.64 18.09 0.84
C ALA A 45 23.97 16.78 0.09
N ALA A 46 23.94 15.61 0.76
CA ALA A 46 24.27 14.32 0.16
C ALA A 46 23.12 13.70 -0.66
N ALA A 47 21.87 14.10 -0.40
CA ALA A 47 20.70 13.62 -1.14
C ALA A 47 20.75 13.93 -2.64
N LYS A 48 21.12 15.16 -3.01
CA LYS A 48 21.10 15.63 -4.39
C LYS A 48 22.10 14.93 -5.32
N PRO A 49 23.37 14.66 -4.93
CA PRO A 49 24.23 13.78 -5.72
C PRO A 49 23.76 12.33 -5.71
N TYR A 50 23.16 11.83 -4.61
CA TYR A 50 22.60 10.47 -4.56
C TYR A 50 21.48 10.25 -5.59
N ILE A 51 20.46 11.12 -5.62
CA ILE A 51 19.35 11.00 -6.58
C ILE A 51 19.81 11.16 -8.03
N LYS A 52 20.76 12.06 -8.30
CA LYS A 52 21.37 12.17 -9.64
C LYS A 52 22.12 10.90 -10.06
N TRP A 53 22.86 10.28 -9.13
CA TRP A 53 23.51 8.99 -9.37
C TRP A 53 22.50 7.87 -9.59
N ALA A 54 21.46 7.77 -8.76
CA ALA A 54 20.44 6.72 -8.84
C ALA A 54 19.66 6.80 -10.17
N ALA A 55 19.24 8.02 -10.57
CA ALA A 55 18.63 8.27 -11.87
C ALA A 55 19.58 7.91 -13.03
N GLY A 56 20.83 8.42 -13.02
CA GLY A 56 21.82 8.15 -14.06
C GLY A 56 22.15 6.67 -14.23
N MET A 57 22.28 5.94 -13.11
CA MET A 57 22.49 4.49 -13.08
C MET A 57 21.30 3.77 -13.72
N ALA A 58 20.06 4.10 -13.33
CA ALA A 58 18.86 3.48 -13.88
C ALA A 58 18.68 3.76 -15.39
N ILE A 59 18.91 4.99 -15.84
CA ILE A 59 18.89 5.37 -17.26
C ILE A 59 19.92 4.54 -18.05
N SER A 60 21.13 4.34 -17.51
CA SER A 60 22.18 3.57 -18.18
C SER A 60 21.89 2.06 -18.33
N LEU A 61 20.86 1.54 -17.66
CA LEU A 61 20.38 0.16 -17.88
C LEU A 61 19.63 0.00 -19.22
N ASP A 62 19.24 1.12 -19.86
CA ASP A 62 18.69 1.17 -21.23
C ASP A 62 17.50 0.21 -21.45
N THR A 63 16.50 0.25 -20.58
CA THR A 63 15.34 -0.68 -20.64
C THR A 63 14.43 -0.45 -21.86
N GLY A 64 14.62 0.64 -22.60
CA GLY A 64 13.77 1.04 -23.73
C GLY A 64 12.34 1.45 -23.33
N VAL A 65 12.08 1.64 -22.03
CA VAL A 65 10.80 2.10 -21.49
C VAL A 65 11.02 3.24 -20.48
N PRO A 66 10.03 4.12 -20.23
CA PRO A 66 10.20 5.25 -19.33
C PRO A 66 10.56 4.82 -17.91
N TRP A 67 11.43 5.62 -17.28
CA TRP A 67 11.73 5.55 -15.86
C TRP A 67 10.90 6.60 -15.10
N VAL A 68 10.31 6.23 -13.96
CA VAL A 68 9.54 7.15 -13.09
C VAL A 68 10.27 7.37 -11.74
N MET A 69 9.72 8.13 -10.78
CA MET A 69 10.12 8.20 -9.35
C MET A 69 8.97 8.70 -8.46
N CYS A 70 8.54 7.93 -7.46
CA CYS A 70 7.47 8.33 -6.53
C CYS A 70 7.94 9.34 -5.45
N GLN A 71 7.11 10.34 -5.17
CA GLN A 71 7.34 11.49 -4.26
C GLN A 71 8.66 12.27 -4.45
N GLN A 72 9.37 12.10 -5.57
CA GLN A 72 10.61 12.83 -5.84
C GLN A 72 10.33 14.11 -6.62
N SER A 73 10.15 15.24 -5.93
CA SER A 73 9.84 16.52 -6.59
C SER A 73 10.91 16.98 -7.59
N ASP A 74 12.20 16.73 -7.32
CA ASP A 74 13.33 17.13 -8.16
C ASP A 74 13.87 16.01 -9.09
N ALA A 75 13.07 14.97 -9.36
CA ALA A 75 13.45 13.85 -10.24
C ALA A 75 14.07 14.33 -11.57
N PRO A 76 15.35 14.02 -11.85
CA PRO A 76 16.06 14.51 -13.03
C PRO A 76 15.46 14.04 -14.36
N ASP A 77 15.55 14.82 -15.43
CA ASP A 77 15.12 14.36 -16.76
C ASP A 77 15.98 13.16 -17.23
N PRO A 78 15.40 12.15 -17.91
CA PRO A 78 14.00 12.05 -18.35
C PRO A 78 13.05 11.37 -17.34
N ILE A 79 13.46 11.19 -16.07
CA ILE A 79 12.66 10.50 -15.04
C ILE A 79 11.34 11.24 -14.78
N ILE A 80 10.21 10.53 -14.81
CA ILE A 80 8.88 11.09 -14.52
C ILE A 80 8.61 11.05 -13.01
N ASN A 81 8.45 12.18 -12.33
CA ASN A 81 8.01 12.14 -10.93
C ASN A 81 6.52 11.80 -10.82
N THR A 82 6.16 11.02 -9.79
CA THR A 82 4.80 10.50 -9.57
C THR A 82 4.33 10.71 -8.14
N CYS A 83 3.01 10.68 -7.94
CA CYS A 83 2.37 10.88 -6.65
C CYS A 83 1.86 9.56 -6.05
N ASN A 84 1.91 9.47 -4.72
CA ASN A 84 1.30 8.42 -3.91
C ASN A 84 0.34 9.08 -2.90
N GLY A 85 -0.71 8.37 -2.47
CA GLY A 85 -1.63 8.87 -1.46
C GLY A 85 -3.06 8.36 -1.61
N PHE A 86 -3.96 8.87 -0.75
CA PHE A 86 -5.41 8.71 -0.94
C PHE A 86 -5.96 9.56 -2.10
N TYR A 87 -5.30 10.66 -2.45
CA TYR A 87 -5.67 11.57 -3.53
C TYR A 87 -4.43 12.16 -4.21
N CYS A 88 -4.43 12.21 -5.54
CA CYS A 88 -3.39 12.88 -6.35
C CYS A 88 -3.98 13.79 -7.44
N ASP A 89 -5.24 14.24 -7.32
CA ASP A 89 -5.91 15.08 -8.31
C ASP A 89 -5.32 16.51 -8.40
N GLN A 90 -4.69 17.00 -7.33
CA GLN A 90 -3.93 18.26 -7.30
C GLN A 90 -2.45 18.10 -7.71
N PHE A 91 -1.93 16.87 -7.81
CA PHE A 91 -0.54 16.64 -8.20
C PHE A 91 -0.26 17.18 -9.62
N THR A 92 0.94 17.73 -9.79
CA THR A 92 1.47 18.20 -11.08
C THR A 92 2.92 17.71 -11.19
N PRO A 93 3.33 17.06 -12.31
CA PRO A 93 4.71 16.62 -12.49
C PRO A 93 5.65 17.83 -12.63
N ASN A 94 6.95 17.62 -12.41
CA ASN A 94 7.95 18.69 -12.33
C ASN A 94 8.34 19.31 -13.69
N SER A 95 7.65 18.93 -14.77
CA SER A 95 7.77 19.49 -16.11
C SER A 95 6.50 19.21 -16.91
N ASN A 96 5.99 20.20 -17.64
CA ASN A 96 4.81 20.05 -18.52
C ASN A 96 5.02 19.07 -19.69
N LYS A 97 6.24 18.53 -19.86
CA LYS A 97 6.56 17.47 -20.83
C LYS A 97 6.37 16.05 -20.28
N LYS A 98 6.06 15.92 -18.98
CA LYS A 98 5.90 14.64 -18.27
C LYS A 98 4.42 14.36 -18.03
N PRO A 99 3.94 13.12 -18.19
CA PRO A 99 2.55 12.76 -17.90
C PRO A 99 2.27 12.83 -16.39
N LYS A 100 1.03 13.17 -16.03
CA LYS A 100 0.55 13.14 -14.64
C LYS A 100 0.18 11.70 -14.25
N MET A 101 0.96 11.13 -13.34
CA MET A 101 0.86 9.72 -12.94
C MET A 101 0.72 9.56 -11.43
N TRP A 102 -0.19 8.67 -11.02
CA TRP A 102 -0.46 8.27 -9.64
C TRP A 102 -0.01 6.82 -9.46
N THR A 103 1.10 6.62 -8.75
CA THR A 103 1.71 5.31 -8.55
C THR A 103 0.98 4.50 -7.49
N GLU A 104 0.57 5.09 -6.37
CA GLU A 104 -0.12 4.38 -5.30
C GLU A 104 -1.38 5.12 -4.86
N ASN A 105 -2.54 4.70 -5.38
CA ASN A 105 -3.84 5.06 -4.83
C ASN A 105 -4.19 4.08 -3.72
N TRP A 106 -4.08 4.53 -2.46
CA TRP A 106 -4.22 3.66 -1.31
C TRP A 106 -5.67 3.14 -1.17
N SER A 107 -5.88 1.83 -1.37
CA SER A 107 -7.22 1.19 -1.41
C SER A 107 -7.88 1.06 -0.03
N GLY A 108 -7.09 1.29 1.01
CA GLY A 108 -7.32 1.06 2.43
C GLY A 108 -6.02 1.40 3.16
N TRP A 109 -5.60 0.59 4.12
CA TRP A 109 -4.28 0.71 4.75
C TRP A 109 -3.79 -0.66 5.25
N PHE A 110 -2.51 -0.77 5.59
CA PHE A 110 -1.97 -2.01 6.18
C PHE A 110 -2.51 -2.25 7.59
N LEU A 111 -2.70 -3.52 7.97
CA LEU A 111 -2.99 -3.90 9.34
C LEU A 111 -1.69 -4.03 10.14
N SER A 112 -1.69 -3.53 11.38
CA SER A 112 -0.62 -3.75 12.36
C SER A 112 -1.09 -4.69 13.47
N PHE A 113 -0.19 -5.47 14.05
CA PHE A 113 -0.47 -6.26 15.25
C PHE A 113 -0.93 -5.33 16.39
N GLY A 114 -2.10 -5.63 16.98
CA GLY A 114 -2.76 -4.78 17.98
C GLY A 114 -3.54 -3.59 17.42
N GLY A 115 -3.52 -3.34 16.10
CA GLY A 115 -4.32 -2.31 15.43
C GLY A 115 -5.73 -2.76 15.08
N THR A 116 -6.60 -1.81 14.74
CA THR A 116 -7.92 -2.09 14.15
C THR A 116 -7.81 -2.32 12.64
N VAL A 117 -8.68 -3.14 12.07
CA VAL A 117 -8.76 -3.37 10.62
C VAL A 117 -9.08 -2.05 9.88
N PRO A 118 -8.21 -1.57 8.98
CA PRO A 118 -8.48 -0.35 8.22
C PRO A 118 -9.55 -0.56 7.16
N TYR A 119 -10.27 0.50 6.80
CA TYR A 119 -11.29 0.50 5.75
C TYR A 119 -11.29 1.82 4.99
N ARG A 120 -11.49 1.77 3.67
CA ARG A 120 -11.74 2.95 2.82
C ARG A 120 -13.01 2.72 1.99
N PRO A 121 -14.04 3.59 2.10
CA PRO A 121 -15.26 3.51 1.28
C PRO A 121 -14.97 3.45 -0.22
N VAL A 122 -15.76 2.67 -0.96
CA VAL A 122 -15.56 2.58 -2.43
C VAL A 122 -15.99 3.86 -3.13
N GLU A 123 -16.96 4.56 -2.59
CA GLU A 123 -17.48 5.85 -3.07
C GLU A 123 -16.37 6.90 -3.09
N ASP A 124 -15.55 6.93 -2.03
CA ASP A 124 -14.38 7.80 -1.89
C ASP A 124 -13.23 7.37 -2.82
N LEU A 125 -12.93 6.07 -2.86
CA LEU A 125 -11.90 5.54 -3.74
C LEU A 125 -12.24 5.77 -5.23
N ALA A 126 -13.52 5.65 -5.59
CA ALA A 126 -14.08 5.97 -6.90
C ALA A 126 -14.06 7.48 -7.18
N PHE A 127 -14.44 8.32 -6.21
CA PHE A 127 -14.34 9.78 -6.29
C PHE A 127 -12.90 10.18 -6.61
N ALA A 128 -11.93 9.72 -5.83
CA ALA A 128 -10.53 10.10 -5.99
C ALA A 128 -9.97 9.69 -7.38
N VAL A 129 -10.34 8.51 -7.90
CA VAL A 129 -9.97 8.06 -9.25
C VAL A 129 -10.62 8.93 -10.33
N ALA A 130 -11.94 9.12 -10.30
CA ALA A 130 -12.64 9.94 -11.28
C ALA A 130 -12.18 11.41 -11.25
N ARG A 131 -11.87 11.92 -10.06
CA ARG A 131 -11.34 13.27 -9.80
C ARG A 131 -9.91 13.44 -10.32
N PHE A 132 -9.08 12.40 -10.24
CA PHE A 132 -7.74 12.38 -10.84
C PHE A 132 -7.81 12.43 -12.37
N PHE A 133 -8.62 11.57 -13.00
CA PHE A 133 -8.81 11.59 -14.46
C PHE A 133 -9.51 12.87 -14.94
N GLN A 134 -10.45 13.45 -14.18
CA GLN A 134 -11.04 14.78 -14.44
C GLN A 134 -9.98 15.89 -14.56
N ARG A 135 -8.86 15.78 -13.84
CA ARG A 135 -7.81 16.81 -13.72
C ARG A 135 -6.50 16.41 -14.40
N GLY A 136 -6.60 15.80 -15.59
CA GLY A 136 -5.45 15.52 -16.45
C GLY A 136 -4.62 14.30 -16.04
N GLY A 137 -5.15 13.47 -15.13
CA GLY A 137 -4.52 12.20 -14.77
C GLY A 137 -4.49 11.22 -15.94
N THR A 138 -3.34 10.60 -16.20
CA THR A 138 -3.14 9.69 -17.35
C THR A 138 -2.79 8.26 -16.96
N PHE A 139 -2.28 8.06 -15.75
CA PHE A 139 -1.97 6.76 -15.18
C PHE A 139 -2.37 6.72 -13.71
N GLN A 140 -3.13 5.71 -13.30
CA GLN A 140 -3.49 5.44 -11.91
C GLN A 140 -3.34 3.95 -11.62
N ASN A 141 -2.86 3.62 -10.42
CA ASN A 141 -2.71 2.25 -9.94
C ASN A 141 -3.23 2.13 -8.50
N TYR A 142 -3.89 1.02 -8.17
CA TYR A 142 -4.34 0.74 -6.80
C TYR A 142 -3.21 0.10 -6.00
N TYR A 143 -2.97 0.63 -4.81
CA TYR A 143 -2.10 0.03 -3.81
C TYR A 143 -2.98 -0.30 -2.60
N MET A 144 -3.52 -1.50 -2.45
CA MET A 144 -3.33 -2.69 -3.27
C MET A 144 -4.55 -2.99 -4.15
N TYR A 145 -4.34 -3.69 -5.27
CA TYR A 145 -5.45 -4.28 -6.04
C TYR A 145 -5.83 -5.68 -5.50
N HIS A 146 -4.80 -6.43 -5.10
CA HIS A 146 -4.85 -7.59 -4.22
C HIS A 146 -3.72 -7.43 -3.20
N GLY A 147 -4.03 -7.51 -1.90
CA GLY A 147 -3.05 -7.33 -0.82
C GLY A 147 -2.29 -8.62 -0.49
N GLY A 148 -3.03 -9.70 -0.21
CA GLY A 148 -2.47 -11.01 0.13
C GLY A 148 -2.00 -11.13 1.58
N THR A 149 -1.00 -11.98 1.80
CA THR A 149 -0.49 -12.38 3.12
C THR A 149 1.03 -12.24 3.18
N ASN A 150 1.54 -11.68 4.27
CA ASN A 150 2.95 -11.74 4.67
C ASN A 150 3.24 -13.16 5.23
N PHE A 151 3.65 -14.08 4.36
CA PHE A 151 4.01 -15.45 4.72
C PHE A 151 5.40 -15.54 5.38
N ASP A 152 5.53 -16.48 6.32
CA ASP A 152 6.76 -16.76 7.07
C ASP A 152 7.28 -15.49 7.82
N ARG A 153 8.52 -15.49 8.29
CA ARG A 153 9.10 -14.42 9.13
C ARG A 153 9.87 -13.33 8.37
N THR A 154 10.19 -13.53 7.09
CA THR A 154 10.97 -12.58 6.28
C THR A 154 10.13 -11.79 5.27
N THR A 155 8.85 -11.58 5.57
CA THR A 155 7.95 -10.70 4.80
C THR A 155 7.16 -9.81 5.77
N GLY A 156 6.50 -8.78 5.25
CA GLY A 156 5.96 -7.69 6.06
C GLY A 156 7.04 -6.72 6.54
N GLY A 157 6.71 -5.94 7.57
CA GLY A 157 7.60 -4.96 8.21
C GLY A 157 7.35 -4.89 9.71
N PRO A 158 8.06 -4.01 10.45
CA PRO A 158 7.92 -3.89 11.90
C PRO A 158 6.46 -3.70 12.33
N PHE A 159 5.97 -4.59 13.19
CA PHE A 159 4.57 -4.66 13.66
C PHE A 159 3.47 -4.77 12.57
N ILE A 160 3.81 -4.98 11.30
CA ILE A 160 2.82 -5.28 10.25
C ILE A 160 2.27 -6.70 10.48
N ALA A 161 0.95 -6.87 10.37
CA ALA A 161 0.31 -8.16 10.57
C ALA A 161 0.63 -9.16 9.44
N THR A 162 0.43 -10.44 9.73
CA THR A 162 0.45 -11.53 8.73
C THR A 162 -0.53 -11.24 7.59
N SER A 163 -1.72 -10.71 7.88
CA SER A 163 -2.65 -10.24 6.85
C SER A 163 -2.20 -8.92 6.24
N TYR A 164 -2.10 -8.89 4.90
CA TYR A 164 -1.83 -7.66 4.12
C TYR A 164 -3.03 -7.27 3.24
N ASP A 165 -4.25 -7.67 3.62
CA ASP A 165 -5.51 -7.47 2.89
C ASP A 165 -5.70 -6.05 2.30
N TYR A 166 -5.26 -5.01 3.03
CA TYR A 166 -5.29 -3.60 2.63
C TYR A 166 -6.69 -3.08 2.23
N ASP A 167 -7.77 -3.76 2.67
CA ASP A 167 -9.15 -3.53 2.20
C ASP A 167 -9.22 -3.47 0.64
N ALA A 168 -8.43 -4.31 -0.01
CA ALA A 168 -8.22 -4.28 -1.45
C ALA A 168 -9.45 -4.79 -2.25
N PRO A 169 -9.62 -4.39 -3.53
CA PRO A 169 -10.67 -4.90 -4.41
C PRO A 169 -10.70 -6.43 -4.56
N ILE A 170 -9.55 -7.09 -4.40
CA ILE A 170 -9.43 -8.53 -4.19
C ILE A 170 -8.85 -8.74 -2.79
N ASP A 171 -9.55 -9.46 -1.93
CA ASP A 171 -9.13 -9.65 -0.53
C ASP A 171 -7.88 -10.54 -0.39
N GLU A 172 -7.40 -10.69 0.85
CA GLU A 172 -6.30 -11.58 1.22
C GLU A 172 -6.42 -13.00 0.63
N TYR A 173 -7.62 -13.54 0.54
CA TYR A 173 -7.90 -14.92 0.14
C TYR A 173 -8.13 -15.06 -1.38
N GLY A 174 -7.93 -13.97 -2.14
CA GLY A 174 -8.13 -13.93 -3.58
C GLY A 174 -9.60 -13.75 -4.01
N GLN A 175 -10.52 -13.49 -3.07
CA GLN A 175 -11.94 -13.32 -3.36
C GLN A 175 -12.25 -11.88 -3.79
N VAL A 176 -13.31 -11.73 -4.60
CA VAL A 176 -13.73 -10.43 -5.13
C VAL A 176 -14.50 -9.64 -4.06
N ARG A 177 -13.89 -8.59 -3.49
CA ARG A 177 -14.50 -7.76 -2.46
C ARG A 177 -15.61 -6.89 -3.05
N GLN A 178 -16.86 -7.20 -2.73
CA GLN A 178 -18.02 -6.43 -3.20
C GLN A 178 -18.62 -5.57 -2.07
N PRO A 179 -19.02 -4.31 -2.35
CA PRO A 179 -19.21 -3.73 -3.68
C PRO A 179 -17.94 -3.10 -4.29
N LYS A 180 -16.81 -3.12 -3.57
CA LYS A 180 -15.59 -2.38 -3.92
C LYS A 180 -15.12 -2.65 -5.35
N TRP A 181 -14.89 -3.91 -5.69
CA TRP A 181 -14.43 -4.31 -7.02
C TRP A 181 -15.43 -4.00 -8.13
N GLY A 182 -16.72 -4.29 -7.91
CA GLY A 182 -17.77 -4.11 -8.91
C GLY A 182 -18.00 -2.65 -9.29
N HIS A 183 -17.98 -1.73 -8.31
CA HIS A 183 -18.11 -0.30 -8.56
C HIS A 183 -16.86 0.26 -9.26
N LEU A 184 -15.64 -0.09 -8.80
CA LEU A 184 -14.41 0.33 -9.46
C LEU A 184 -14.30 -0.20 -10.90
N ARG A 185 -14.70 -1.45 -11.16
CA ARG A 185 -14.83 -2.00 -12.53
C ARG A 185 -15.69 -1.09 -13.42
N ASP A 186 -16.81 -0.60 -12.91
CA ASP A 186 -17.71 0.24 -13.69
C ASP A 186 -17.22 1.70 -13.81
N VAL A 187 -16.47 2.22 -12.82
CA VAL A 187 -15.69 3.46 -12.95
C VAL A 187 -14.68 3.35 -14.10
N HIS A 188 -13.95 2.23 -14.21
CA HIS A 188 -13.02 2.02 -15.32
C HIS A 188 -13.73 1.92 -16.68
N LYS A 189 -14.92 1.29 -16.76
CA LYS A 189 -15.74 1.30 -17.99
C LYS A 189 -16.14 2.73 -18.38
N ALA A 190 -16.58 3.54 -17.41
CA ALA A 190 -16.97 4.93 -17.65
C ALA A 190 -15.77 5.78 -18.14
N ILE A 191 -14.58 5.61 -17.55
CA ILE A 191 -13.33 6.25 -18.00
C ILE A 191 -12.94 5.77 -19.40
N LYS A 192 -13.08 4.48 -19.70
CA LYS A 192 -12.77 3.92 -21.02
C LYS A 192 -13.71 4.41 -22.13
N LEU A 193 -14.98 4.70 -21.82
CA LEU A 193 -15.88 5.38 -22.76
C LEU A 193 -15.43 6.83 -23.07
N CYS A 194 -14.65 7.46 -22.19
CA CYS A 194 -14.05 8.78 -22.40
C CYS A 194 -12.67 8.72 -23.11
N GLU A 195 -12.11 7.54 -23.39
CA GLU A 195 -10.69 7.37 -23.71
C GLU A 195 -10.23 8.19 -24.94
N GLU A 196 -11.02 8.21 -26.03
CA GLU A 196 -10.71 9.01 -27.23
C GLU A 196 -10.51 10.50 -26.88
N ALA A 197 -11.35 11.06 -26.02
CA ALA A 197 -11.26 12.46 -25.62
C ALA A 197 -10.12 12.69 -24.61
N LEU A 198 -9.90 11.74 -23.68
CA LEU A 198 -8.84 11.81 -22.67
C LEU A 198 -7.42 11.78 -23.26
N ILE A 199 -7.19 11.07 -24.37
CA ILE A 199 -5.86 10.97 -25.02
C ILE A 199 -5.61 12.06 -26.07
N ALA A 200 -6.64 12.77 -26.52
CA ALA A 200 -6.57 13.71 -27.64
C ALA A 200 -6.52 15.19 -27.23
N THR A 201 -6.78 15.54 -25.96
CA THR A 201 -6.76 16.93 -25.48
C THR A 201 -6.63 17.01 -23.95
N ASP A 202 -6.26 18.19 -23.45
CA ASP A 202 -6.27 18.51 -22.02
C ASP A 202 -7.69 18.88 -21.52
N PRO A 203 -7.99 18.72 -20.21
CA PRO A 203 -9.26 19.13 -19.63
C PRO A 203 -9.40 20.65 -19.58
N LYS A 204 -10.46 21.20 -20.17
CA LYS A 204 -10.90 22.55 -19.82
C LYS A 204 -11.74 22.50 -18.54
N ILE A 205 -11.13 22.89 -17.41
CA ILE A 205 -11.82 23.01 -16.11
C ILE A 205 -12.55 24.35 -16.02
N SER A 206 -13.76 24.33 -15.45
CA SER A 206 -14.60 25.51 -15.18
C SER A 206 -15.47 25.28 -13.94
N SER A 207 -15.67 26.32 -13.12
CA SER A 207 -16.60 26.24 -11.99
C SER A 207 -18.06 26.26 -12.46
N LEU A 208 -18.91 25.50 -11.75
CA LEU A 208 -20.37 25.52 -11.86
C LEU A 208 -21.03 26.20 -10.63
N GLY A 209 -20.21 26.69 -9.69
CA GLY A 209 -20.62 27.18 -8.38
C GLY A 209 -19.56 26.90 -7.30
N PRO A 210 -19.77 27.33 -6.05
CA PRO A 210 -18.92 26.96 -4.92
C PRO A 210 -18.83 25.43 -4.80
N ASN A 211 -17.63 24.89 -4.59
CA ASN A 211 -17.34 23.44 -4.50
C ASN A 211 -17.74 22.61 -5.74
N LEU A 212 -18.11 23.23 -6.87
CA LEU A 212 -18.65 22.55 -8.05
C LEU A 212 -17.79 22.83 -9.29
N GLU A 213 -17.29 21.78 -9.94
CA GLU A 213 -16.43 21.86 -11.14
C GLU A 213 -16.96 20.99 -12.29
N ALA A 214 -17.01 21.54 -13.50
CA ALA A 214 -16.97 20.76 -14.73
C ALA A 214 -15.53 20.73 -15.27
N ALA A 215 -15.07 19.57 -15.72
CA ALA A 215 -13.99 19.48 -16.69
C ALA A 215 -14.53 18.91 -18.00
N VAL A 216 -14.10 19.49 -19.13
CA VAL A 216 -14.53 19.07 -20.46
C VAL A 216 -13.31 18.76 -21.32
N TYR A 217 -13.24 17.52 -21.78
CA TYR A 217 -12.36 17.05 -22.83
C TYR A 217 -13.11 17.16 -24.15
N LYS A 218 -12.67 18.03 -25.08
CA LYS A 218 -13.29 18.19 -26.39
C LYS A 218 -12.26 18.12 -27.51
N THR A 219 -12.43 17.15 -28.40
CA THR A 219 -11.53 16.89 -29.53
C THR A 219 -11.81 17.81 -30.71
N GLY A 220 -10.84 17.92 -31.63
CA GLY A 220 -11.04 18.60 -32.92
C GLY A 220 -12.05 17.90 -33.85
N SER A 221 -12.25 16.58 -33.68
CA SER A 221 -13.26 15.79 -34.40
C SER A 221 -14.70 16.00 -33.89
N GLY A 222 -14.88 16.73 -32.77
CA GLY A 222 -16.18 17.01 -32.17
C GLY A 222 -16.59 16.05 -31.04
N GLY A 223 -15.78 15.02 -30.75
CA GLY A 223 -15.93 14.18 -29.56
C GLY A 223 -15.84 15.02 -28.28
N CYS A 224 -16.66 14.70 -27.29
CA CYS A 224 -16.76 15.47 -26.06
C CYS A 224 -17.04 14.54 -24.88
N SER A 225 -16.17 14.51 -23.88
CA SER A 225 -16.40 13.83 -22.61
C SER A 225 -16.27 14.81 -21.44
N ALA A 226 -17.17 14.73 -20.46
CA ALA A 226 -17.21 15.64 -19.32
C ALA A 226 -17.24 14.91 -17.97
N PHE A 227 -16.68 15.56 -16.97
CA PHE A 227 -16.66 15.13 -15.58
C PHE A 227 -17.21 16.27 -14.73
N LEU A 228 -18.33 16.03 -14.04
CA LEU A 228 -19.00 17.01 -13.18
C LEU A 228 -18.82 16.61 -11.72
N ALA A 229 -18.06 17.38 -10.95
CA ALA A 229 -17.71 17.07 -9.57
C ALA A 229 -18.42 18.00 -8.58
N ASN A 230 -18.91 17.41 -7.49
CA ASN A 230 -19.26 18.08 -6.26
C ASN A 230 -18.21 17.71 -5.20
N ILE A 231 -17.47 18.70 -4.74
CA ILE A 231 -16.36 18.61 -3.78
C ILE A 231 -16.87 18.96 -2.37
N ASP A 232 -18.15 19.35 -2.22
CA ASP A 232 -18.76 19.58 -0.92
C ASP A 232 -18.93 18.24 -0.19
N THR A 233 -18.49 18.17 1.06
CA THR A 233 -18.51 16.94 1.87
C THR A 233 -19.81 16.74 2.66
N LYS A 234 -20.80 17.64 2.50
CA LYS A 234 -22.02 17.68 3.31
C LYS A 234 -23.31 17.86 2.52
N SER A 235 -23.24 18.51 1.35
CA SER A 235 -24.42 18.98 0.62
C SER A 235 -24.42 18.50 -0.82
N ASP A 236 -25.52 17.86 -1.21
CA ASP A 236 -25.82 17.59 -2.61
C ASP A 236 -26.09 18.89 -3.38
N ALA A 237 -25.81 18.89 -4.67
CA ALA A 237 -26.04 20.03 -5.56
C ALA A 237 -26.79 19.62 -6.83
N THR A 238 -27.44 20.59 -7.48
CA THR A 238 -28.01 20.43 -8.82
C THR A 238 -27.42 21.50 -9.73
N VAL A 239 -26.75 21.09 -10.79
CA VAL A 239 -26.00 21.97 -11.70
C VAL A 239 -26.58 21.95 -13.11
N ASN A 240 -26.58 23.09 -13.78
CA ASN A 240 -26.92 23.20 -15.20
C ASN A 240 -25.63 23.13 -16.05
N PHE A 241 -25.54 22.15 -16.94
CA PHE A 241 -24.40 21.96 -17.84
C PHE A 241 -24.88 21.53 -19.24
N ASN A 242 -24.37 22.18 -20.29
CA ASN A 242 -24.82 22.00 -21.68
C ASN A 242 -26.36 22.06 -21.86
N GLY A 243 -27.05 22.91 -21.09
CA GLY A 243 -28.51 23.06 -21.12
C GLY A 243 -29.32 21.96 -20.41
N ASN A 244 -28.66 20.96 -19.82
CA ASN A 244 -29.30 19.89 -19.04
C ASN A 244 -29.02 20.10 -17.54
N SER A 245 -29.91 19.60 -16.69
CA SER A 245 -29.77 19.67 -15.23
C SER A 245 -29.28 18.32 -14.67
N TYR A 246 -28.27 18.34 -13.81
CA TYR A 246 -27.67 17.15 -13.20
C TYR A 246 -27.60 17.30 -11.68
N HIS A 247 -28.13 16.30 -10.97
CA HIS A 247 -28.00 16.20 -9.52
C HIS A 247 -26.74 15.41 -9.14
N LEU A 248 -25.85 16.08 -8.40
CA LEU A 248 -24.55 15.60 -7.93
C LEU A 248 -24.59 15.43 -6.41
N PRO A 249 -24.58 14.19 -5.89
CA PRO A 249 -24.41 13.94 -4.46
C PRO A 249 -23.15 14.62 -3.88
N ALA A 250 -23.13 14.87 -2.58
CA ALA A 250 -21.92 15.25 -1.84
C ALA A 250 -20.75 14.29 -2.15
N TRP A 251 -19.53 14.84 -2.22
CA TRP A 251 -18.28 14.12 -2.48
C TRP A 251 -18.35 13.15 -3.68
N SER A 252 -18.85 13.62 -4.82
CA SER A 252 -19.09 12.75 -5.99
C SER A 252 -18.64 13.36 -7.33
N VAL A 253 -18.27 12.50 -8.27
CA VAL A 253 -18.05 12.86 -9.68
C VAL A 253 -19.01 12.09 -10.57
N SER A 254 -19.74 12.80 -11.43
CA SER A 254 -20.53 12.23 -12.53
C SER A 254 -19.71 12.21 -13.82
N ILE A 255 -19.68 11.09 -14.53
CA ILE A 255 -18.94 10.88 -15.77
C ILE A 255 -19.92 10.85 -16.96
N LEU A 256 -19.69 11.71 -17.94
CA LEU A 256 -20.52 11.89 -19.14
C LEU A 256 -19.66 11.72 -20.41
N PRO A 257 -19.53 10.50 -20.97
CA PRO A 257 -18.63 10.23 -22.09
C PRO A 257 -18.95 10.99 -23.39
N ASP A 258 -20.19 11.48 -23.52
CA ASP A 258 -20.73 12.26 -24.63
C ASP A 258 -21.09 13.72 -24.25
N CYS A 259 -20.63 14.19 -23.07
CA CYS A 259 -20.99 15.48 -22.49
C CYS A 259 -22.51 15.69 -22.22
N LYS A 260 -23.32 14.63 -22.20
CA LYS A 260 -24.80 14.71 -22.03
C LYS A 260 -25.41 13.65 -21.11
N ASN A 261 -24.98 12.39 -21.19
CA ASN A 261 -25.58 11.27 -20.45
C ASN A 261 -24.63 10.80 -19.34
N VAL A 262 -25.09 10.84 -18.09
CA VAL A 262 -24.32 10.33 -16.95
C VAL A 262 -24.35 8.80 -16.97
N VAL A 263 -23.22 8.17 -17.29
CA VAL A 263 -23.11 6.69 -17.27
C VAL A 263 -22.74 6.15 -15.88
N LEU A 264 -22.13 6.98 -15.04
CA LEU A 264 -21.75 6.66 -13.67
C LEU A 264 -21.65 7.93 -12.82
N ASN A 265 -22.02 7.84 -11.54
CA ASN A 265 -21.63 8.79 -10.50
C ASN A 265 -20.95 8.03 -9.35
N THR A 266 -19.85 8.56 -8.81
CA THR A 266 -19.00 7.81 -7.87
C THR A 266 -19.66 7.51 -6.53
N ALA A 267 -20.69 8.26 -6.11
CA ALA A 267 -21.46 7.98 -4.90
C ALA A 267 -22.69 7.08 -5.14
N LYS A 268 -22.97 6.68 -6.40
CA LYS A 268 -24.12 5.83 -6.76
C LYS A 268 -23.67 4.41 -7.07
N VAL A 269 -23.49 3.62 -5.99
CA VAL A 269 -23.02 2.24 -6.05
C VAL A 269 -24.12 1.31 -6.57
N ASN A 270 -23.93 0.75 -7.76
CA ASN A 270 -24.87 -0.20 -8.39
C ASN A 270 -24.49 -1.69 -8.17
N SER A 271 -23.37 -1.97 -7.51
CA SER A 271 -22.93 -3.34 -7.22
C SER A 271 -23.49 -3.82 -5.88
N MET A 272 -23.96 -5.06 -5.82
CA MET A 272 -24.47 -5.69 -4.60
C MET A 272 -23.33 -5.90 -3.59
N SER A 273 -23.49 -5.41 -2.37
CA SER A 273 -22.55 -5.68 -1.27
C SER A 273 -22.59 -7.15 -0.85
N VAL A 274 -21.42 -7.72 -0.55
CA VAL A 274 -21.30 -9.09 -0.03
C VAL A 274 -20.58 -9.03 1.32
N ILE A 275 -21.15 -9.66 2.34
CA ILE A 275 -20.52 -9.81 3.66
C ILE A 275 -19.84 -11.19 3.68
N PRO A 276 -18.50 -11.28 3.67
CA PRO A 276 -17.82 -12.56 3.84
C PRO A 276 -17.98 -13.06 5.27
N SER A 277 -18.06 -14.37 5.44
CA SER A 277 -18.06 -15.03 6.75
C SER A 277 -17.12 -16.22 6.77
N PHE A 278 -16.31 -16.32 7.83
CA PHE A 278 -15.57 -17.53 8.14
C PHE A 278 -16.52 -18.51 8.83
N MET A 279 -17.05 -19.46 8.05
CA MET A 279 -17.76 -20.60 8.59
C MET A 279 -16.73 -21.61 9.11
N HIS A 280 -16.88 -22.05 10.36
CA HIS A 280 -16.22 -23.30 10.78
C HIS A 280 -16.74 -24.43 9.90
N GLU A 281 -15.84 -25.26 9.37
CA GLU A 281 -16.21 -26.45 8.61
C GLU A 281 -16.87 -27.46 9.58
N SER A 282 -18.20 -27.46 9.62
CA SER A 282 -18.95 -28.44 10.41
C SER A 282 -18.74 -29.82 9.76
N LEU A 283 -18.04 -30.71 10.47
CA LEU A 283 -17.65 -32.07 10.04
C LEU A 283 -18.82 -32.83 9.40
N ASN A 284 -18.95 -32.70 8.08
CA ASN A 284 -20.07 -33.22 7.30
C ASN A 284 -19.85 -34.70 6.96
N LYS A 285 -19.95 -35.53 8.01
CA LYS A 285 -20.33 -36.95 8.01
C LYS A 285 -20.19 -37.68 6.67
N ASN A 286 -18.95 -37.93 6.26
CA ASN A 286 -18.56 -38.97 5.31
C ASN A 286 -17.07 -39.34 5.47
N ALA A 287 -16.57 -39.25 6.72
CA ALA A 287 -15.28 -39.76 7.14
C ALA A 287 -15.48 -40.57 8.43
N ASP A 288 -15.40 -41.90 8.33
CA ASP A 288 -15.53 -42.82 9.46
C ASP A 288 -14.25 -42.82 10.32
N SER A 289 -13.98 -41.69 10.99
CA SER A 289 -12.95 -41.58 12.05
C SER A 289 -13.19 -40.37 12.95
N THR A 290 -13.88 -40.58 14.07
CA THR A 290 -14.02 -39.57 15.15
C THR A 290 -12.71 -39.29 15.89
N ASP A 291 -11.63 -40.01 15.59
CA ASP A 291 -10.28 -39.82 16.15
C ASP A 291 -9.45 -38.74 15.44
N SER A 292 -9.91 -38.22 14.29
CA SER A 292 -9.03 -37.58 13.29
C SER A 292 -8.49 -36.17 13.62
N ILE A 293 -9.07 -35.42 14.57
CA ILE A 293 -8.69 -34.02 14.84
C ILE A 293 -8.41 -33.73 16.33
N GLY A 294 -8.85 -34.59 17.26
CA GLY A 294 -8.76 -34.33 18.71
C GLY A 294 -7.56 -34.93 19.44
N SER A 295 -7.07 -36.10 19.01
CA SER A 295 -6.19 -36.97 19.82
C SER A 295 -4.75 -37.10 19.33
N GLY A 296 -4.41 -36.54 18.16
CA GLY A 296 -3.09 -36.67 17.53
C GLY A 296 -2.02 -35.65 17.92
N TRP A 297 -2.31 -34.71 18.83
CA TRP A 297 -1.41 -33.61 19.16
C TRP A 297 -0.24 -34.04 20.06
N SER A 298 0.97 -34.11 19.49
CA SER A 298 2.23 -34.14 20.25
C SER A 298 2.71 -32.72 20.56
N TRP A 299 3.39 -32.54 21.70
CA TRP A 299 4.01 -31.27 22.11
C TRP A 299 5.45 -31.48 22.57
N ILE A 300 6.23 -30.40 22.57
CA ILE A 300 7.58 -30.33 23.15
C ILE A 300 7.72 -29.01 23.91
N ASN A 301 8.34 -29.05 25.08
CA ASN A 301 8.73 -27.82 25.78
C ASN A 301 10.08 -27.36 25.22
N GLU A 302 10.12 -26.19 24.59
CA GLU A 302 11.40 -25.55 24.22
C GLU A 302 12.22 -25.27 25.48
N PRO A 303 13.49 -25.74 25.56
CA PRO A 303 14.30 -25.59 26.76
C PRO A 303 14.68 -24.12 27.00
N VAL A 304 14.36 -23.60 28.18
CA VAL A 304 14.68 -22.22 28.58
C VAL A 304 16.19 -22.01 28.62
N GLY A 305 16.67 -20.98 27.91
CA GLY A 305 18.06 -20.54 27.91
C GLY A 305 18.88 -21.02 26.70
N ILE A 306 20.20 -21.09 26.87
CA ILE A 306 21.14 -21.28 25.77
C ILE A 306 21.34 -22.78 25.48
N SER A 307 20.57 -23.30 24.51
CA SER A 307 20.58 -24.70 24.08
C SER A 307 21.45 -25.00 22.84
N LYS A 308 21.84 -23.97 22.08
CA LYS A 308 22.48 -24.12 20.75
C LYS A 308 24.01 -24.06 20.83
N ALA A 309 24.67 -24.98 20.12
CA ALA A 309 26.15 -25.05 20.05
C ALA A 309 26.81 -23.82 19.39
N SER A 310 26.04 -22.95 18.72
CA SER A 310 26.49 -21.67 18.17
C SER A 310 26.51 -20.52 19.19
N ALA A 311 26.35 -20.81 20.48
CA ALA A 311 26.44 -19.84 21.55
C ALA A 311 27.85 -19.25 21.69
N PHE A 312 27.94 -17.99 22.08
CA PHE A 312 29.20 -17.30 22.30
C PHE A 312 29.09 -16.30 23.46
N ASN A 313 30.21 -15.99 24.09
CA ASN A 313 30.29 -14.98 25.14
C ASN A 313 30.84 -13.66 24.59
N LYS A 314 30.31 -12.53 25.06
CA LYS A 314 30.79 -11.19 24.75
C LYS A 314 30.77 -10.34 26.02
N LEU A 315 31.73 -9.42 26.15
CA LEU A 315 31.67 -8.37 27.17
C LEU A 315 30.78 -7.23 26.66
N GLY A 316 29.70 -6.95 27.38
CA GLY A 316 28.68 -5.97 26.99
C GLY A 316 27.53 -6.57 26.17
N LEU A 317 26.43 -5.83 26.07
CA LEU A 317 25.28 -6.17 25.24
C LEU A 317 25.59 -5.92 23.75
N LEU A 318 24.91 -6.68 22.88
CA LEU A 318 24.95 -6.50 21.43
C LEU A 318 23.58 -6.10 20.90
N GLU A 319 23.54 -5.50 19.72
CA GLU A 319 22.29 -5.22 18.99
C GLU A 319 21.82 -6.50 18.28
N GLN A 320 20.50 -6.73 18.22
CA GLN A 320 19.91 -7.99 17.78
C GLN A 320 20.12 -8.26 16.29
N ILE A 321 19.83 -7.32 15.38
CA ILE A 321 19.92 -7.52 13.93
C ILE A 321 21.38 -7.79 13.52
N ASN A 322 22.32 -7.02 14.07
CA ASN A 322 23.76 -7.23 13.90
C ASN A 322 24.25 -8.59 14.44
N THR A 323 23.55 -9.17 15.42
CA THR A 323 23.89 -10.46 16.03
C THR A 323 23.26 -11.65 15.32
N THR A 324 21.97 -11.58 14.96
CA THR A 324 21.26 -12.67 14.27
C THR A 324 21.46 -12.65 12.76
N ALA A 325 21.85 -11.51 12.19
CA ALA A 325 21.82 -11.22 10.75
C ALA A 325 20.45 -11.53 10.13
N ASP A 326 19.39 -11.20 10.86
CA ASP A 326 17.98 -11.49 10.53
C ASP A 326 17.68 -12.97 10.19
N LYS A 327 18.37 -13.90 10.83
CA LYS A 327 18.12 -15.36 10.68
C LYS A 327 17.08 -15.93 11.67
N SER A 328 16.64 -15.11 12.62
CA SER A 328 15.78 -15.51 13.75
C SER A 328 15.23 -14.25 14.43
N ASP A 329 13.94 -14.26 14.75
CA ASP A 329 13.27 -13.21 15.53
C ASP A 329 13.67 -13.24 17.01
N TYR A 330 14.18 -14.40 17.45
CA TYR A 330 14.60 -14.66 18.82
C TYR A 330 16.12 -14.55 18.97
N LEU A 331 16.56 -13.81 19.97
CA LEU A 331 17.93 -13.77 20.48
C LEU A 331 17.92 -13.90 22.01
N TRP A 332 18.62 -14.90 22.53
CA TRP A 332 18.77 -15.10 23.97
C TRP A 332 19.95 -14.28 24.51
N TYR A 333 19.67 -13.35 25.41
CA TYR A 333 20.67 -12.76 26.29
C TYR A 333 20.70 -13.55 27.59
N SER A 334 21.90 -13.90 28.07
CA SER A 334 22.08 -14.62 29.34
C SER A 334 23.17 -13.96 30.16
N LEU A 335 22.90 -13.81 31.45
CA LEU A 335 23.81 -13.21 32.44
C LEU A 335 23.72 -14.01 33.74
N SER A 336 24.81 -14.05 34.48
CA SER A 336 24.89 -14.73 35.78
C SER A 336 25.36 -13.75 36.84
N MET A 337 24.67 -13.74 37.98
CA MET A 337 24.97 -12.87 39.12
C MET A 337 25.18 -13.72 40.37
N ASN A 338 26.37 -13.64 40.95
CA ASN A 338 26.69 -14.34 42.19
C ASN A 338 26.24 -13.48 43.38
N ILE A 339 25.03 -13.76 43.89
CA ILE A 339 24.51 -13.22 45.14
C ILE A 339 25.26 -13.87 46.32
N LYS A 340 25.67 -13.08 47.32
CA LYS A 340 26.30 -13.62 48.54
C LYS A 340 25.25 -13.98 49.60
N GLY A 341 25.59 -14.91 50.49
CA GLY A 341 24.67 -15.38 51.54
C GLY A 341 24.40 -14.37 52.67
N ASP A 342 25.14 -13.26 52.72
CA ASP A 342 25.02 -12.17 53.68
C ASP A 342 24.25 -10.95 53.15
N GLU A 343 23.76 -10.99 51.90
CA GLU A 343 22.96 -9.89 51.32
C GLU A 343 21.61 -9.70 52.07
N PRO A 344 21.26 -8.47 52.50
CA PRO A 344 20.12 -8.24 53.41
C PRO A 344 18.77 -8.78 52.95
N PHE A 345 18.49 -8.73 51.64
CA PHE A 345 17.22 -9.16 51.05
C PHE A 345 16.96 -10.67 51.20
N LEU A 346 18.00 -11.46 51.46
CA LEU A 346 17.86 -12.89 51.79
C LEU A 346 17.36 -13.13 53.22
N GLN A 347 17.39 -12.12 54.10
CA GLN A 347 17.05 -12.24 55.51
C GLN A 347 15.69 -11.61 55.86
N ASP A 348 15.34 -10.48 55.25
CA ASP A 348 14.06 -9.80 55.47
C ASP A 348 12.94 -10.22 54.49
N GLY A 349 13.28 -10.96 53.43
CA GLY A 349 12.35 -11.40 52.39
C GLY A 349 11.97 -10.32 51.39
N SER A 350 12.67 -9.19 51.35
CA SER A 350 12.47 -8.14 50.35
C SER A 350 12.85 -8.62 48.94
N GLN A 351 12.18 -8.06 47.92
CA GLN A 351 12.36 -8.45 46.53
C GLN A 351 13.35 -7.52 45.81
N THR A 352 14.33 -8.10 45.12
CA THR A 352 15.21 -7.36 44.21
C THR A 352 14.46 -7.02 42.92
N VAL A 353 14.50 -5.76 42.49
CA VAL A 353 13.94 -5.33 41.20
C VAL A 353 14.98 -5.50 40.10
N LEU A 354 14.67 -6.32 39.08
CA LEU A 354 15.44 -6.40 37.85
C LEU A 354 14.89 -5.40 36.83
N HIS A 355 15.67 -4.37 36.49
CA HIS A 355 15.33 -3.43 35.41
C HIS A 355 15.99 -3.88 34.10
N VAL A 356 15.22 -3.95 33.02
CA VAL A 356 15.73 -4.30 31.67
C VAL A 356 15.19 -3.29 30.66
N GLU A 357 16.08 -2.46 30.13
CA GLU A 357 15.78 -1.61 28.98
C GLU A 357 16.09 -2.37 27.68
N SER A 358 15.22 -2.22 26.68
CA SER A 358 15.38 -2.84 25.36
C SER A 358 14.87 -1.90 24.28
N LEU A 359 15.48 -1.98 23.09
CA LEU A 359 15.02 -1.26 21.90
C LEU A 359 13.79 -1.92 21.24
N GLY A 360 13.32 -3.05 21.78
CA GLY A 360 12.14 -3.78 21.30
C GLY A 360 12.49 -5.10 20.61
N HIS A 361 11.54 -5.80 20.00
CA HIS A 361 10.08 -5.50 19.96
C HIS A 361 9.27 -6.23 21.03
N GLY A 362 9.86 -7.24 21.68
CA GLY A 362 9.25 -7.98 22.80
C GLY A 362 10.34 -8.56 23.70
N LEU A 363 10.00 -8.84 24.96
CA LEU A 363 10.92 -9.34 25.97
C LEU A 363 10.23 -10.35 26.88
N HIS A 364 10.88 -11.48 27.13
CA HIS A 364 10.50 -12.45 28.15
C HIS A 364 11.67 -12.62 29.12
N ALA A 365 11.46 -12.26 30.39
CA ALA A 365 12.47 -12.40 31.43
C ALA A 365 12.39 -13.80 32.04
N PHE A 366 13.53 -14.51 32.10
CA PHE A 366 13.61 -15.82 32.74
C PHE A 366 14.64 -15.77 33.89
N ILE A 367 14.18 -16.02 35.12
CA ILE A 367 15.02 -16.05 36.33
C ILE A 367 15.12 -17.50 36.79
N ASN A 368 16.33 -18.03 36.89
CA ASN A 368 16.62 -19.40 37.33
C ASN A 368 15.78 -20.48 36.59
N GLY A 369 15.60 -20.29 35.27
CA GLY A 369 14.85 -21.22 34.40
C GLY A 369 13.33 -21.05 34.42
N LYS A 370 12.77 -20.11 35.19
CA LYS A 370 11.33 -19.82 35.25
C LYS A 370 11.04 -18.47 34.57
N LEU A 371 9.92 -18.37 33.87
CA LEU A 371 9.37 -17.08 33.45
C LEU A 371 9.06 -16.25 34.70
N ALA A 372 9.47 -14.98 34.70
CA ALA A 372 9.35 -14.04 35.82
C ALA A 372 8.22 -13.02 35.60
#